data_AF-A0A6P6DY80-F1
#
_entry.id   AF-A0A6P6DY80-F1
#
_cell.length_a   1.000
_cell.length_b   1.000
_cell.length_c   1.000
_cell.angle_alpha   90.00
_cell.angle_beta   90.00
_cell.angle_gamma   90.00
#
_symmetry.space_group_name_H-M   'P 1'
#
loop_
_entity.id
_entity.type
_entity.pdbx_description
1 polymer ?
#
loop_
_entity_poly.entity_id
_entity_poly.type
_entity_poly.pdbx_seq_one_letter_code
_entity_poly.pdbx_strand_id
1 'polypeptide(L)'
;MDSSIKDKMQPTLPSGHPGSSCPGPEWPEQDRAEQLARGAALKWASGIFYRPEQLARLGQYRSREVQRTCFLEARLKSVVQSYLEGVQTGVWQLSQALGAVQGVHEALSQAHGLIQGLAQASKSLEALREQVTQHKQLQALSQLLPRLQAVPASVTHTKMLIDAQQLLEAYVSLRELEQLQEEAWVSLGGLELPVFQGLGLLAEAMGHAVEEAAGAAGQLARTDPALLVAAIRVAEMEARRTPPQRRGPRDWQRRCLQALQAGLEQVHFGTTVLPKPGALAEWLKALQVALPAELATAEALVAPCCPPYYNVIRLWSHTLHNGLRRSLQQLLKGPELGATDAFTLLHWALHVYPGKEMMGSLELGPEADVSQLEPLLTSENIEKLEATFVVKVQASVAQWLQKALDGEVGEWSREQEPNTDPSGFYHSPMPAIVLQILAENIHLAGMVSESLQHRVHGMALSELGTFLKSFSDALIQFSQDHLSGEALAAHYVSYLLAALNHQSELRWHP
;
A
#
# COMPACT_ATOMS: atom_id res chain seq x y z
N MET A 1 -7.48 -15.28 -64.01
CA MET A 1 -7.53 -13.98 -64.69
C MET A 1 -6.38 -13.94 -65.66
N ASP A 2 -6.71 -13.67 -66.91
CA ASP A 2 -5.85 -13.72 -68.09
C ASP A 2 -4.55 -12.90 -67.98
N SER A 3 -3.49 -13.42 -68.61
CA SER A 3 -2.76 -12.66 -69.63
C SER A 3 -1.83 -13.58 -70.43
N SER A 4 -2.31 -13.92 -71.61
CA SER A 4 -1.54 -14.27 -72.81
C SER A 4 -0.48 -13.20 -73.13
N ILE A 5 0.67 -13.60 -73.68
CA ILE A 5 1.45 -12.98 -74.80
C ILE A 5 2.69 -13.88 -75.02
N LYS A 6 2.66 -14.79 -76.00
CA LYS A 6 3.36 -14.72 -77.32
C LYS A 6 4.87 -14.50 -77.20
N ASP A 7 5.71 -15.49 -77.44
CA ASP A 7 6.09 -16.09 -78.75
C ASP A 7 7.15 -15.26 -79.52
N LYS A 8 8.18 -15.98 -79.97
CA LYS A 8 9.27 -15.63 -80.91
C LYS A 8 10.36 -14.64 -80.49
N MET A 9 11.55 -15.19 -80.24
CA MET A 9 12.75 -14.80 -80.97
C MET A 9 13.86 -15.85 -80.77
N GLN A 10 14.01 -16.76 -81.73
CA GLN A 10 15.30 -17.40 -82.00
C GLN A 10 16.17 -16.40 -82.76
N PRO A 11 17.43 -16.20 -82.38
CA PRO A 11 18.47 -15.76 -83.30
C PRO A 11 19.22 -17.00 -83.79
N THR A 12 19.00 -17.31 -85.06
CA THR A 12 19.88 -18.13 -85.90
C THR A 12 21.33 -17.66 -85.81
N LEU A 13 22.24 -18.56 -85.45
CA LEU A 13 23.69 -18.41 -85.63
C LEU A 13 24.03 -18.37 -87.14
N PRO A 14 24.79 -17.39 -87.63
CA PRO A 14 25.52 -17.55 -88.88
C PRO A 14 26.87 -18.24 -88.61
N SER A 15 27.05 -19.37 -89.26
CA SER A 15 28.31 -20.08 -89.48
C SER A 15 29.36 -19.18 -90.16
N GLY A 16 30.64 -19.45 -89.88
CA GLY A 16 31.76 -18.56 -90.19
C GLY A 16 32.18 -18.45 -91.66
N HIS A 17 33.08 -17.50 -91.91
CA HIS A 17 34.39 -17.70 -92.54
C HIS A 17 35.27 -16.43 -92.39
N PRO A 18 36.61 -16.55 -92.55
CA PRO A 18 37.61 -15.65 -91.97
C PRO A 18 38.08 -14.56 -92.95
N GLY A 19 38.65 -13.50 -92.38
CA GLY A 19 39.47 -12.53 -93.12
C GLY A 19 38.81 -11.18 -93.30
N SER A 20 39.06 -10.26 -92.36
CA SER A 20 39.05 -8.83 -92.65
C SER A 20 39.86 -8.11 -91.59
N SER A 21 41.04 -7.63 -91.99
CA SER A 21 41.88 -6.73 -91.20
C SER A 21 41.21 -5.36 -91.20
N CYS A 22 40.45 -5.04 -90.15
CA CYS A 22 40.00 -3.67 -89.93
C CYS A 22 41.13 -2.83 -89.32
N PRO A 23 41.46 -1.65 -89.87
CA PRO A 23 42.31 -0.69 -89.16
C PRO A 23 41.56 -0.19 -87.93
N GLY A 24 42.23 -0.15 -86.78
CA GLY A 24 41.63 0.32 -85.53
C GLY A 24 41.16 1.78 -85.63
N PRO A 25 40.08 2.17 -84.94
CA PRO A 25 39.52 3.52 -85.01
C PRO A 25 40.51 4.57 -84.48
N GLU A 26 40.80 5.59 -85.28
CA GLU A 26 41.54 6.78 -84.86
C GLU A 26 40.66 7.59 -83.89
N TRP A 27 41.16 7.83 -82.68
CA TRP A 27 40.42 8.55 -81.64
C TRP A 27 40.56 10.06 -81.89
N PRO A 28 39.50 10.81 -82.22
CA PRO A 28 39.62 12.25 -82.49
C PRO A 28 40.11 13.07 -81.27
N GLU A 29 39.93 12.54 -80.06
CA GLU A 29 40.52 13.12 -78.84
C GLU A 29 42.03 12.90 -78.75
N GLN A 30 42.56 11.82 -79.34
CA GLN A 30 43.99 11.54 -79.43
C GLN A 30 44.67 12.57 -80.32
N ASP A 31 44.09 12.92 -81.46
CA ASP A 31 44.62 13.96 -82.35
C ASP A 31 44.65 15.33 -81.67
N ARG A 32 43.57 15.68 -80.95
CA ARG A 32 43.49 16.94 -80.20
C ARG A 32 44.49 16.98 -79.03
N ALA A 33 44.63 15.89 -78.29
CA ALA A 33 45.59 15.75 -77.21
C ALA A 33 47.03 15.80 -77.74
N GLU A 34 47.30 15.17 -78.89
CA GLU A 34 48.59 15.20 -79.55
C GLU A 34 48.94 16.61 -80.02
N GLN A 35 48.01 17.34 -80.63
CA GLN A 35 48.22 18.74 -81.03
C GLN A 35 48.51 19.63 -79.82
N LEU A 36 47.77 19.49 -78.72
CA LEU A 36 48.02 20.22 -77.48
C LEU A 36 49.38 19.86 -76.85
N ALA A 37 49.73 18.57 -76.82
CA ALA A 37 51.01 18.08 -76.32
C ALA A 37 52.18 18.59 -77.17
N ARG A 38 52.05 18.56 -78.51
CA ARG A 38 53.03 19.14 -79.44
C ARG A 38 53.19 20.65 -79.21
N GLY A 39 52.09 21.39 -79.06
CA GLY A 39 52.12 22.82 -78.77
C GLY A 39 52.81 23.15 -77.43
N ALA A 40 52.53 22.38 -76.37
CA ALA A 40 53.18 22.53 -75.07
C ALA A 40 54.66 22.15 -75.11
N ALA A 41 55.01 21.07 -75.81
CA ALA A 41 56.39 20.63 -76.02
C ALA A 41 57.20 21.67 -76.80
N LEU A 42 56.63 22.30 -77.82
CA LEU A 42 57.28 23.37 -78.58
C LEU A 42 57.55 24.60 -77.70
N LYS A 43 56.57 25.05 -76.91
CA LYS A 43 56.77 26.15 -75.95
C LYS A 43 57.87 25.83 -74.94
N TRP A 44 57.83 24.64 -74.34
CA TRP A 44 58.85 24.17 -73.41
C TRP A 44 60.25 24.11 -74.05
N ALA A 45 60.36 23.55 -75.26
CA ALA A 45 61.62 23.43 -75.99
C ALA A 45 62.22 24.80 -76.30
N SER A 46 61.39 25.77 -76.71
CA SER A 46 61.84 27.14 -76.98
C SER A 46 62.39 27.84 -75.73
N GLY A 47 61.89 27.53 -74.54
CA GLY A 47 62.37 28.11 -73.28
C GLY A 47 63.67 27.48 -72.74
N ILE A 48 63.98 26.24 -73.11
CA ILE A 48 65.12 25.48 -72.55
C ILE A 48 66.31 25.39 -73.51
N PHE A 49 66.07 25.38 -74.82
CA PHE A 49 67.10 25.25 -75.85
C PHE A 49 67.26 26.57 -76.64
N TYR A 50 67.41 27.69 -75.94
CA TYR A 50 67.53 29.01 -76.57
C TYR A 50 68.95 29.34 -77.02
N ARG A 51 69.96 28.54 -76.63
CA ARG A 51 71.35 28.63 -77.10
C ARG A 51 71.87 27.25 -77.55
N PRO A 52 72.74 27.20 -78.57
CA PRO A 52 73.21 25.95 -79.16
C PRO A 52 73.99 25.06 -78.18
N GLU A 53 74.69 25.63 -77.19
CA GLU A 53 75.43 24.84 -76.19
C GLU A 53 74.49 24.01 -75.29
N GLN A 54 73.22 24.42 -75.16
CA GLN A 54 72.22 23.75 -74.33
C GLN A 54 71.67 22.47 -74.99
N LEU A 55 71.87 22.30 -76.31
CA LEU A 55 71.50 21.09 -77.05
C LEU A 55 72.36 19.88 -76.64
N ALA A 56 73.51 20.09 -76.00
CA ALA A 56 74.32 19.00 -75.46
C ALA A 56 73.55 18.12 -74.45
N ARG A 57 72.51 18.67 -73.78
CA ARG A 57 71.65 17.95 -72.83
C ARG A 57 70.42 17.28 -73.48
N LEU A 58 70.18 17.47 -74.78
CA LEU A 58 69.02 16.91 -75.50
C LEU A 58 68.97 15.38 -75.42
N GLY A 59 70.11 14.70 -75.51
CA GLY A 59 70.19 13.25 -75.39
C GLY A 59 69.74 12.73 -74.01
N GLN A 60 70.05 13.48 -72.95
CA GLN A 60 69.61 13.15 -71.58
C GLN A 60 68.10 13.36 -71.42
N TYR A 61 67.55 14.46 -71.96
CA TYR A 61 66.10 14.71 -71.96
C TYR A 61 65.33 13.68 -72.77
N ARG A 62 65.82 13.31 -73.97
CA ARG A 62 65.22 12.26 -74.79
C ARG A 62 65.21 10.93 -74.05
N SER A 63 66.33 10.57 -73.41
CA SER A 63 66.41 9.34 -72.60
C SER A 63 65.42 9.36 -71.43
N ARG A 64 65.32 10.48 -70.71
CA ARG A 64 64.36 10.66 -69.61
C ARG A 64 62.90 10.55 -70.08
N GLU A 65 62.55 11.16 -71.21
CA GLU A 65 61.17 11.12 -71.70
C GLU A 65 60.82 9.74 -72.23
N VAL A 66 61.75 9.05 -72.91
CA VAL A 66 61.58 7.63 -73.28
C VAL A 66 61.40 6.75 -72.03
N GLN A 67 62.17 6.97 -70.98
CA GLN A 67 61.98 6.24 -69.72
C GLN A 67 60.62 6.54 -69.09
N ARG A 68 60.16 7.80 -69.14
CA ARG A 68 58.86 8.22 -68.63
C ARG A 68 57.71 7.61 -69.42
N THR A 69 57.78 7.57 -70.76
CA THR A 69 56.77 6.92 -71.60
C THR A 69 56.75 5.41 -71.35
N CYS A 70 57.91 4.75 -71.29
CA CYS A 70 57.99 3.33 -70.94
C CYS A 70 57.40 3.04 -69.55
N PHE A 71 57.68 3.90 -68.56
CA PHE A 71 57.10 3.77 -67.21
C PHE A 71 55.58 3.96 -67.23
N LEU A 72 55.08 4.99 -67.92
CA LEU A 72 53.63 5.25 -68.03
C LEU A 72 52.92 4.12 -68.78
N GLU A 73 53.50 3.60 -69.85
CA GLU A 73 52.97 2.45 -70.58
C GLU A 73 52.97 1.18 -69.72
N ALA A 74 54.06 0.88 -69.02
CA ALA A 74 54.11 -0.27 -68.12
C ALA A 74 53.08 -0.16 -67.00
N ARG A 75 52.93 1.05 -66.42
CA ARG A 75 51.93 1.34 -65.39
C ARG A 75 50.51 1.24 -65.94
N LEU A 76 50.23 1.79 -67.13
CA LEU A 76 48.92 1.68 -67.77
C LEU A 76 48.58 0.23 -68.09
N LYS A 77 49.53 -0.55 -68.63
CA LYS A 77 49.36 -1.99 -68.88
C LYS A 77 49.06 -2.73 -67.58
N SER A 78 49.81 -2.48 -66.52
CA SER A 78 49.58 -3.11 -65.21
C SER A 78 48.22 -2.72 -64.62
N VAL A 79 47.82 -1.45 -64.72
CA VAL A 79 46.52 -0.97 -64.22
C VAL A 79 45.37 -1.56 -65.05
N VAL A 80 45.45 -1.50 -66.38
CA VAL A 80 44.42 -2.08 -67.26
C VAL A 80 44.32 -3.58 -67.07
N GLN A 81 45.44 -4.28 -66.93
CA GLN A 81 45.48 -5.71 -66.65
C GLN A 81 44.81 -6.02 -65.30
N SER A 82 45.15 -5.30 -64.22
CA SER A 82 44.52 -5.55 -62.91
C SER A 82 43.02 -5.19 -62.91
N TYR A 83 42.60 -4.16 -63.64
CA TYR A 83 41.18 -3.85 -63.84
C TYR A 83 40.46 -4.96 -64.63
N LEU A 84 41.04 -5.44 -65.73
CA LEU A 84 40.44 -6.50 -66.53
C LEU A 84 40.38 -7.82 -65.76
N GLU A 85 41.44 -8.20 -65.05
CA GLU A 85 41.48 -9.37 -64.17
C GLU A 85 40.44 -9.23 -63.04
N GLY A 86 40.32 -8.04 -62.44
CA GLY A 86 39.31 -7.74 -61.43
C GLY A 86 37.88 -7.85 -61.95
N VAL A 87 37.60 -7.32 -63.15
CA VAL A 87 36.29 -7.41 -63.81
C VAL A 87 35.98 -8.86 -64.21
N GLN A 88 36.93 -9.59 -64.78
CA GLN A 88 36.76 -11.00 -65.14
C GLN A 88 36.47 -11.85 -63.91
N THR A 89 37.22 -11.65 -62.82
CA THR A 89 37.00 -12.34 -61.55
C THR A 89 35.65 -11.97 -60.96
N GLY A 90 35.25 -10.69 -61.00
CA GLY A 90 33.95 -10.21 -60.53
C GLY A 90 32.78 -10.82 -61.30
N VAL A 91 32.85 -10.87 -62.64
CA VAL A 91 31.83 -11.50 -63.49
C VAL A 91 31.76 -13.00 -63.21
N TRP A 92 32.90 -13.67 -63.05
CA TRP A 92 32.95 -15.09 -62.70
C TRP A 92 32.36 -15.37 -61.30
N GLN A 93 32.65 -14.53 -60.31
CA GLN A 93 32.04 -14.66 -58.97
C GLN A 93 30.53 -14.41 -59.00
N LEU A 94 30.06 -13.44 -59.79
CA LEU A 94 28.64 -13.17 -59.97
C LEU A 94 27.91 -14.33 -60.64
N SER A 95 28.50 -14.94 -61.66
CA SER A 95 27.90 -16.12 -62.31
C SER A 95 27.84 -17.33 -61.38
N GLN A 96 28.87 -17.55 -60.57
CA GLN A 96 28.87 -18.60 -59.54
C GLN A 96 27.84 -18.32 -58.44
N ALA A 97 27.74 -17.08 -57.96
CA ALA A 97 26.74 -16.69 -56.96
C ALA A 97 25.31 -16.87 -57.49
N LEU A 98 25.07 -16.52 -58.76
CA LEU A 98 23.79 -16.74 -59.42
C LEU A 98 23.45 -18.23 -59.50
N GLY A 99 24.41 -19.08 -59.88
CA GLY A 99 24.24 -20.53 -59.88
C GLY A 99 23.94 -21.09 -58.47
N ALA A 100 24.64 -20.59 -57.45
CA ALA A 100 24.38 -20.98 -56.06
C ALA A 100 22.98 -20.55 -55.58
N VAL A 101 22.54 -19.34 -55.91
CA VAL A 101 21.20 -18.84 -55.56
C VAL A 101 20.11 -19.63 -56.28
N GLN A 102 20.32 -20.00 -57.54
CA GLN A 102 19.42 -20.89 -58.29
C GLN A 102 19.33 -22.26 -57.61
N GLY A 103 20.46 -22.86 -57.23
CA GLY A 103 20.49 -24.12 -56.49
C GLY A 103 19.77 -24.04 -55.13
N VAL A 104 19.93 -22.95 -54.39
CA VAL A 104 19.19 -22.72 -53.12
C VAL A 104 17.70 -22.55 -53.38
N HIS A 105 17.31 -21.85 -54.46
CA HIS A 105 15.91 -21.70 -54.83
C HIS A 105 15.26 -23.04 -55.22
N GLU A 106 15.96 -23.88 -55.97
CA GLU A 106 15.53 -25.24 -56.27
C GLU A 106 15.40 -26.09 -55.00
N ALA A 107 16.38 -26.04 -54.10
CA ALA A 107 16.32 -26.75 -52.82
C ALA A 107 15.15 -26.27 -51.94
N LEU A 108 14.88 -24.95 -51.88
CA LEU A 108 13.75 -24.38 -51.16
C LEU A 108 12.41 -24.77 -51.78
N SER A 109 12.30 -24.80 -53.11
CA SER A 109 11.07 -25.22 -53.79
C SER A 109 10.80 -26.71 -53.56
N GLN A 110 11.84 -27.56 -53.57
CA GLN A 110 11.73 -28.98 -53.18
C GLN A 110 11.30 -29.13 -51.72
N ALA A 111 11.92 -28.41 -50.79
CA ALA A 111 11.54 -28.44 -49.38
C ALA A 111 10.09 -27.97 -49.17
N HIS A 112 9.66 -26.93 -49.88
CA HIS A 112 8.28 -26.46 -49.85
C HIS A 112 7.31 -27.53 -50.37
N GLY A 113 7.64 -28.20 -51.47
CA GLY A 113 6.86 -29.32 -52.00
C GLY A 113 6.76 -30.49 -51.00
N LEU A 114 7.85 -30.84 -50.32
CA LEU A 114 7.84 -31.85 -49.26
C LEU A 114 6.98 -31.44 -48.06
N ILE A 115 7.04 -30.19 -47.62
CA ILE A 115 6.21 -29.66 -46.52
C ILE A 115 4.73 -29.67 -46.92
N GLN A 116 4.40 -29.28 -48.15
CA GLN A 116 3.03 -29.38 -48.67
C GLN A 116 2.56 -30.84 -48.72
N GLY A 117 3.42 -31.77 -49.16
CA GLY A 117 3.15 -33.20 -49.15
C GLY A 117 2.89 -33.73 -47.73
N LEU A 118 3.70 -33.31 -46.75
CA LEU A 118 3.49 -33.64 -45.33
C LEU A 118 2.19 -33.04 -44.78
N ALA A 119 1.81 -31.83 -45.19
CA ALA A 119 0.54 -31.22 -44.79
C ALA A 119 -0.66 -31.94 -45.42
N GLN A 120 -0.53 -32.41 -46.66
CA GLN A 120 -1.58 -33.19 -47.32
C GLN A 120 -1.71 -34.59 -46.70
N ALA A 121 -0.59 -35.22 -46.35
CA ALA A 121 -0.56 -36.47 -45.61
C ALA A 121 -1.06 -36.31 -44.16
N SER A 122 -0.81 -35.16 -43.52
CA SER A 122 -1.35 -34.89 -42.19
C SER A 122 -2.87 -34.76 -42.23
N LYS A 123 -3.42 -34.10 -43.27
CA LYS A 123 -4.86 -34.02 -43.55
C LYS A 123 -5.49 -35.39 -43.77
N SER A 124 -4.88 -36.24 -44.59
CA SER A 124 -5.42 -37.59 -44.81
C SER A 124 -5.39 -38.46 -43.55
N LEU A 125 -4.47 -38.17 -42.61
CA LEU A 125 -4.36 -38.82 -41.32
C LEU A 125 -5.19 -38.15 -40.21
N GLU A 126 -5.94 -37.06 -40.48
CA GLU A 126 -6.75 -36.37 -39.47
C GLU A 126 -7.77 -37.31 -38.82
N ALA A 127 -8.52 -38.07 -39.61
CA ALA A 127 -9.49 -39.04 -39.09
C ALA A 127 -8.84 -40.10 -38.20
N LEU A 128 -7.65 -40.58 -38.56
CA LEU A 128 -6.92 -41.56 -37.74
C LEU A 128 -6.37 -40.92 -36.45
N ARG A 129 -5.93 -39.66 -36.51
CA ARG A 129 -5.51 -38.90 -35.31
C ARG A 129 -6.68 -38.68 -34.36
N GLU A 130 -7.87 -38.35 -34.87
CA GLU A 130 -9.10 -38.23 -34.08
C GLU A 130 -9.49 -39.56 -33.43
N GLN A 131 -9.42 -40.67 -34.16
CA GLN A 131 -9.68 -41.98 -33.58
C GLN A 131 -8.64 -42.34 -32.51
N VAL A 132 -7.37 -41.99 -32.70
CA VAL A 132 -6.31 -42.19 -31.70
C VAL A 132 -6.51 -41.30 -30.47
N THR A 133 -6.95 -40.05 -30.61
CA THR A 133 -7.26 -39.20 -29.45
C THR A 133 -8.46 -39.72 -28.69
N GLN A 134 -9.53 -40.13 -29.38
CA GLN A 134 -10.69 -40.78 -28.76
C GLN A 134 -10.31 -42.07 -28.04
N HIS A 135 -9.48 -42.93 -28.66
CA HIS A 135 -8.99 -44.15 -28.02
C HIS A 135 -8.16 -43.84 -26.76
N LYS A 136 -7.26 -42.86 -26.81
CA LYS A 136 -6.49 -42.40 -25.65
C LYS A 136 -7.38 -41.86 -24.54
N GLN A 137 -8.39 -41.06 -24.88
CA GLN A 137 -9.37 -40.54 -23.91
C GLN A 137 -10.18 -41.68 -23.27
N LEU A 138 -10.67 -42.65 -24.05
CA LEU A 138 -11.39 -43.82 -23.54
C LEU A 138 -10.51 -44.71 -22.66
N GLN A 139 -9.23 -44.88 -23.03
CA GLN A 139 -8.26 -45.60 -22.22
C GLN A 139 -7.97 -44.87 -20.90
N ALA A 140 -7.83 -43.54 -20.92
CA ALA A 140 -7.68 -42.75 -19.71
C ALA A 140 -8.94 -42.81 -18.84
N LEU A 141 -10.13 -42.73 -19.44
CA LEU A 141 -11.41 -42.88 -18.73
C LEU A 141 -11.52 -44.23 -18.05
N SER A 142 -11.15 -45.33 -18.70
CA SER A 142 -11.25 -46.66 -18.10
C SER A 142 -10.33 -46.83 -16.90
N GLN A 143 -9.15 -46.20 -16.92
CA GLN A 143 -8.23 -46.17 -15.79
C GLN A 143 -8.72 -45.27 -14.64
N LEU A 144 -9.35 -44.13 -14.96
CA LEU A 144 -9.87 -43.18 -13.97
C LEU A 144 -11.24 -43.56 -13.41
N LEU A 145 -12.02 -44.39 -14.11
CA LEU A 145 -13.41 -44.75 -13.76
C LEU A 145 -13.58 -45.20 -12.30
N PRO A 146 -12.74 -46.08 -11.72
CA PRO A 146 -12.91 -46.52 -10.34
C PRO A 146 -12.75 -45.37 -9.35
N ARG A 147 -11.80 -44.46 -9.61
CA ARG A 147 -11.57 -43.26 -8.78
C ARG A 147 -12.72 -42.27 -8.94
N LEU A 148 -13.23 -42.08 -10.16
CA LEU A 148 -14.38 -41.20 -10.44
C LEU A 148 -15.68 -41.68 -9.77
N GLN A 149 -15.90 -42.99 -9.67
CA GLN A 149 -17.04 -43.55 -8.94
C GLN A 149 -16.97 -43.29 -7.44
N ALA A 150 -15.77 -43.19 -6.87
CA ALA A 150 -15.56 -42.89 -5.45
C ALA A 150 -15.71 -41.40 -5.10
N VAL A 151 -15.63 -40.49 -6.09
CA VAL A 151 -15.65 -39.02 -5.85
C VAL A 151 -16.84 -38.57 -5.01
N PRO A 152 -18.11 -38.97 -5.27
CA PRO A 152 -19.22 -38.53 -4.44
C PRO A 152 -19.09 -38.95 -2.98
N ALA A 153 -18.62 -40.18 -2.71
CA ALA A 153 -18.39 -40.67 -1.36
C ALA A 153 -17.26 -39.88 -0.67
N SER A 154 -16.16 -39.62 -1.38
CA SER A 154 -15.06 -38.79 -0.89
C SER A 154 -15.51 -37.35 -0.58
N VAL A 155 -16.37 -36.74 -1.41
CA VAL A 155 -16.95 -35.40 -1.16
C VAL A 155 -17.83 -35.38 0.09
N THR A 156 -18.61 -36.45 0.33
CA THR A 156 -19.38 -36.55 1.58
C THR A 156 -18.47 -36.73 2.80
N HIS A 157 -17.40 -37.52 2.65
CA HIS A 157 -16.42 -37.74 3.72
C HIS A 157 -15.66 -36.47 4.08
N THR A 158 -15.18 -35.71 3.08
CA THR A 158 -14.51 -34.42 3.31
C THR A 158 -15.42 -33.44 4.01
N LYS A 159 -16.72 -33.39 3.65
CA LYS A 159 -17.69 -32.54 4.35
C LYS A 159 -17.83 -32.94 5.82
N MET A 160 -17.93 -34.22 6.14
CA MET A 160 -17.97 -34.68 7.53
C MET A 160 -16.71 -34.30 8.31
N LEU A 161 -15.52 -34.36 7.68
CA LEU A 161 -14.27 -33.92 8.31
C LEU A 161 -14.26 -32.41 8.61
N ILE A 162 -14.83 -31.59 7.70
CA ILE A 162 -15.01 -30.15 7.92
C ILE A 162 -15.95 -29.92 9.12
N ASP A 163 -17.11 -30.57 9.11
CA ASP A 163 -18.11 -30.46 10.18
C ASP A 163 -17.56 -30.92 11.54
N ALA A 164 -16.63 -31.90 11.54
CA ALA A 164 -15.92 -32.39 12.71
C ALA A 164 -14.66 -31.56 13.09
N GLN A 165 -14.40 -30.44 12.41
CA GLN A 165 -13.25 -29.55 12.64
C GLN A 165 -11.86 -30.22 12.41
N GLN A 166 -11.80 -31.34 11.69
CA GLN A 166 -10.55 -32.00 11.30
C GLN A 166 -9.95 -31.35 10.05
N LEU A 167 -9.55 -30.07 10.18
CA LEU A 167 -9.25 -29.20 9.04
C LEU A 167 -8.08 -29.69 8.16
N LEU A 168 -7.04 -30.29 8.75
CA LEU A 168 -5.89 -30.79 7.97
C LEU A 168 -6.28 -31.99 7.09
N GLU A 169 -7.03 -32.94 7.64
CA GLU A 169 -7.49 -34.14 6.93
C GLU A 169 -8.51 -33.77 5.85
N ALA A 170 -9.43 -32.85 6.18
CA ALA A 170 -10.36 -32.28 5.22
C ALA A 170 -9.64 -31.59 4.06
N TYR A 171 -8.59 -30.80 4.35
CA TYR A 171 -7.79 -30.14 3.33
C TYR A 171 -7.10 -31.16 2.43
N VAL A 172 -6.38 -32.15 2.98
CA VAL A 172 -5.72 -33.19 2.18
C VAL A 172 -6.71 -33.90 1.26
N SER A 173 -7.87 -34.27 1.79
CA SER A 173 -8.90 -34.96 1.01
C SER A 173 -9.48 -34.07 -0.09
N LEU A 174 -9.69 -32.77 0.17
CA LEU A 174 -10.06 -31.78 -0.85
C LEU A 174 -8.98 -31.69 -1.93
N ARG A 175 -7.69 -31.72 -1.55
CA ARG A 175 -6.58 -31.65 -2.49
C ARG A 175 -6.51 -32.85 -3.42
N GLU A 176 -6.72 -34.05 -2.89
CA GLU A 176 -6.77 -35.27 -3.71
C GLU A 176 -7.90 -35.19 -4.74
N LEU A 177 -9.06 -34.66 -4.35
CA LEU A 177 -10.20 -34.46 -5.25
C LEU A 177 -9.94 -33.41 -6.34
N GLU A 178 -9.26 -32.31 -5.99
CA GLU A 178 -8.87 -31.29 -6.95
C GLU A 178 -7.81 -31.79 -7.92
N GLN A 179 -6.83 -32.56 -7.43
CA GLN A 179 -5.82 -33.18 -8.28
C GLN A 179 -6.45 -34.20 -9.24
N LEU A 180 -7.40 -35.00 -8.74
CA LEU A 180 -8.21 -35.90 -9.55
C LEU A 180 -8.99 -35.18 -10.66
N GLN A 181 -9.57 -34.03 -10.36
CA GLN A 181 -10.26 -33.23 -11.35
C GLN A 181 -9.30 -32.74 -12.43
N GLU A 182 -8.12 -32.25 -12.06
CA GLU A 182 -7.11 -31.78 -13.03
C GLU A 182 -6.55 -32.93 -13.87
N GLU A 183 -6.27 -34.07 -13.25
CA GLU A 183 -5.84 -35.29 -13.95
C GLU A 183 -6.87 -35.74 -14.99
N ALA A 184 -8.16 -35.75 -14.60
CA ALA A 184 -9.26 -36.07 -15.51
C ALA A 184 -9.39 -35.01 -16.61
N TRP A 185 -9.29 -33.73 -16.27
CA TRP A 185 -9.38 -32.63 -17.22
C TRP A 185 -8.32 -32.73 -18.33
N VAL A 186 -7.05 -32.88 -17.95
CA VAL A 186 -5.92 -32.99 -18.88
C VAL A 186 -6.03 -34.27 -19.73
N SER A 187 -6.34 -35.40 -19.10
CA SER A 187 -6.41 -36.70 -19.80
C SER A 187 -7.58 -36.79 -20.78
N LEU A 188 -8.64 -36.02 -20.56
CA LEU A 188 -9.83 -35.99 -21.41
C LEU A 188 -9.83 -34.89 -22.45
N GLY A 189 -8.72 -34.15 -22.59
CA GLY A 189 -8.62 -33.07 -23.57
C GLY A 189 -9.54 -31.89 -23.25
N GLY A 190 -9.83 -31.67 -21.97
CA GLY A 190 -10.62 -30.57 -21.51
C GLY A 190 -12.14 -30.80 -21.51
N LEU A 191 -12.57 -31.97 -21.03
CA LEU A 191 -13.99 -32.26 -20.76
C LEU A 191 -14.30 -32.08 -19.27
N GLU A 192 -15.35 -31.31 -18.95
CA GLU A 192 -15.76 -31.07 -17.56
C GLU A 192 -16.71 -32.19 -17.15
N LEU A 193 -16.31 -32.98 -16.15
CA LEU A 193 -17.16 -34.04 -15.62
C LEU A 193 -18.11 -33.46 -14.55
N PRO A 194 -19.41 -33.77 -14.61
CA PRO A 194 -20.40 -33.25 -13.66
C PRO A 194 -20.17 -33.75 -12.23
N VAL A 195 -19.46 -34.86 -12.07
CA VAL A 195 -19.11 -35.47 -10.78
C VAL A 195 -18.32 -34.49 -9.87
N PHE A 196 -17.64 -33.50 -10.45
CA PHE A 196 -16.85 -32.51 -9.72
C PHE A 196 -17.56 -31.17 -9.44
N GLN A 197 -18.84 -31.00 -9.83
CA GLN A 197 -19.55 -29.73 -9.65
C GLN A 197 -19.64 -29.27 -8.19
N GLY A 198 -19.65 -30.20 -7.22
CA GLY A 198 -19.69 -29.89 -5.79
C GLY A 198 -18.36 -29.44 -5.17
N LEU A 199 -17.22 -29.58 -5.87
CA LEU A 199 -15.90 -29.27 -5.30
C LEU A 199 -15.72 -27.78 -4.98
N GLY A 200 -16.35 -26.88 -5.74
CA GLY A 200 -16.31 -25.45 -5.46
C GLY A 200 -16.99 -25.12 -4.13
N LEU A 201 -18.18 -25.67 -3.90
CA LEU A 201 -18.93 -25.49 -2.64
C LEU A 201 -18.19 -26.09 -1.45
N LEU A 202 -17.59 -27.26 -1.62
CA LEU A 202 -16.78 -27.90 -0.59
C LEU A 202 -15.55 -27.06 -0.23
N ALA A 203 -14.89 -26.47 -1.22
CA ALA A 203 -13.78 -25.57 -0.98
C ALA A 203 -14.21 -24.28 -0.25
N GLU A 204 -15.35 -23.68 -0.59
CA GLU A 204 -15.87 -22.53 0.15
C GLU A 204 -16.25 -22.91 1.59
N ALA A 205 -16.84 -24.09 1.82
CA ALA A 205 -17.11 -24.58 3.17
C ALA A 205 -15.81 -24.73 3.98
N MET A 206 -14.73 -25.22 3.35
CA MET A 206 -13.41 -25.28 3.97
C MET A 206 -12.87 -23.88 4.31
N GLY A 207 -13.02 -22.92 3.39
CA GLY A 207 -12.64 -21.53 3.61
C GLY A 207 -13.38 -20.90 4.80
N HIS A 208 -14.69 -21.13 4.91
CA HIS A 208 -15.49 -20.68 6.04
C HIS A 208 -15.08 -21.34 7.35
N ALA A 209 -14.81 -22.65 7.37
CA ALA A 209 -14.34 -23.33 8.58
C ALA A 209 -12.98 -22.78 9.07
N VAL A 210 -12.09 -22.39 8.15
CA VAL A 210 -10.84 -21.70 8.47
C VAL A 210 -11.10 -20.30 9.04
N GLU A 211 -12.02 -19.53 8.45
CA GLU A 211 -12.41 -18.21 8.95
C GLU A 211 -13.03 -18.30 10.35
N GLU A 212 -13.93 -19.26 10.59
CA GLU A 212 -14.58 -19.45 11.89
C GLU A 212 -13.56 -19.81 12.98
N ALA A 213 -12.64 -20.73 12.68
CA ALA A 213 -11.55 -21.07 13.60
C ALA A 213 -10.61 -19.87 13.85
N ALA A 214 -10.28 -19.11 12.81
CA ALA A 214 -9.47 -17.90 12.95
C ALA A 214 -10.19 -16.81 13.77
N GLY A 215 -11.49 -16.60 13.55
CA GLY A 215 -12.29 -15.65 14.33
C GLY A 215 -12.39 -16.04 15.81
N ALA A 216 -12.36 -17.34 16.11
CA ALA A 216 -12.33 -17.86 17.47
C ALA A 216 -10.91 -17.98 18.07
N ALA A 217 -9.87 -17.40 17.45
CA ALA A 217 -8.46 -17.64 17.83
C ALA A 217 -8.15 -17.40 19.31
N GLY A 218 -8.69 -16.33 19.93
CA GLY A 218 -8.46 -16.07 21.36
C GLY A 218 -9.01 -17.17 22.28
N GLN A 219 -10.17 -17.77 21.92
CA GLN A 219 -10.76 -18.87 22.66
C GLN A 219 -10.07 -20.21 22.34
N LEU A 220 -9.80 -20.48 21.06
CA LEU A 220 -9.16 -21.71 20.61
C LEU A 220 -7.74 -21.82 21.14
N ALA A 221 -6.97 -20.74 21.17
CA ALA A 221 -5.63 -20.75 21.77
C ALA A 221 -5.62 -21.20 23.25
N ARG A 222 -6.73 -21.00 23.98
CA ARG A 222 -6.91 -21.45 25.38
C ARG A 222 -7.46 -22.87 25.49
N THR A 223 -8.29 -23.32 24.55
CA THR A 223 -9.09 -24.56 24.66
C THR A 223 -8.58 -25.68 23.75
N ASP A 224 -8.27 -25.37 22.50
CA ASP A 224 -7.71 -26.28 21.51
C ASP A 224 -6.77 -25.52 20.55
N PRO A 225 -5.48 -25.34 20.93
CA PRO A 225 -4.52 -24.65 20.08
C PRO A 225 -4.19 -25.47 18.81
N ALA A 226 -4.41 -26.78 18.81
CA ALA A 226 -4.13 -27.62 17.65
C ALA A 226 -5.07 -27.29 16.49
N LEU A 227 -6.35 -27.03 16.79
CA LEU A 227 -7.32 -26.59 15.79
C LEU A 227 -6.97 -25.23 15.17
N LEU A 228 -6.53 -24.27 16.00
CA LEU A 228 -6.09 -22.95 15.52
C LEU A 228 -4.87 -23.08 14.58
N VAL A 229 -3.86 -23.84 14.99
CA VAL A 229 -2.67 -24.13 14.16
C VAL A 229 -3.08 -24.83 12.87
N ALA A 230 -4.02 -25.78 12.91
CA ALA A 230 -4.54 -26.45 11.74
C ALA A 230 -5.17 -25.47 10.75
N ALA A 231 -6.03 -24.57 11.22
CA ALA A 231 -6.68 -23.55 10.39
C ALA A 231 -5.66 -22.61 9.71
N ILE A 232 -4.72 -22.07 10.50
CA ILE A 232 -3.68 -21.16 9.99
C ILE A 232 -2.78 -21.89 8.97
N ARG A 233 -2.42 -23.14 9.25
CA ARG A 233 -1.61 -23.95 8.34
C ARG A 233 -2.33 -24.23 7.03
N VAL A 234 -3.63 -24.52 7.05
CA VAL A 234 -4.43 -24.68 5.81
C VAL A 234 -4.42 -23.39 5.00
N ALA A 235 -4.64 -22.24 5.64
CA ALA A 235 -4.62 -20.93 4.99
C ALA A 235 -3.26 -20.63 4.33
N GLU A 236 -2.16 -20.93 5.03
CA GLU A 236 -0.79 -20.77 4.54
C GLU A 236 -0.44 -21.69 3.38
N MET A 237 -0.87 -22.96 3.46
CA MET A 237 -0.60 -23.94 2.41
C MET A 237 -1.33 -23.59 1.12
N GLU A 238 -2.54 -23.02 1.20
CA GLU A 238 -3.27 -22.56 0.03
C GLU A 238 -2.64 -21.30 -0.57
N ALA A 239 -2.19 -20.34 0.25
CA ALA A 239 -1.55 -19.10 -0.23
C ALA A 239 -0.22 -19.32 -0.96
N ARG A 240 0.53 -20.36 -0.62
CA ARG A 240 1.78 -20.72 -1.32
C ARG A 240 1.55 -21.34 -2.70
N ARG A 241 0.30 -21.67 -3.05
CA ARG A 241 -0.03 -22.33 -4.31
C ARG A 241 -0.20 -21.30 -5.41
N THR A 242 0.35 -21.59 -6.59
CA THR A 242 -0.11 -20.95 -7.83
C THR A 242 -1.45 -21.58 -8.20
N PRO A 243 -2.54 -20.79 -8.27
CA PRO A 243 -3.82 -21.34 -8.68
C PRO A 243 -3.72 -21.81 -10.14
N PRO A 244 -4.34 -22.95 -10.50
CA PRO A 244 -4.42 -23.36 -11.91
C PRO A 244 -5.15 -22.27 -12.70
N GLN A 245 -4.79 -22.08 -13.99
CA GLN A 245 -5.29 -20.99 -14.85
C GLN A 245 -6.83 -20.83 -14.88
N ARG A 246 -7.58 -21.87 -14.49
CA ARG A 246 -9.04 -21.91 -14.44
C ARG A 246 -9.66 -21.48 -13.12
N ARG A 247 -8.90 -21.42 -12.02
CA ARG A 247 -9.42 -21.06 -10.71
C ARG A 247 -8.79 -19.76 -10.25
N GLY A 248 -9.62 -18.83 -9.78
CA GLY A 248 -9.13 -17.62 -9.15
C GLY A 248 -8.41 -17.91 -7.82
N PRO A 249 -7.59 -16.98 -7.33
CA PRO A 249 -7.05 -17.07 -5.98
C PRO A 249 -8.21 -17.05 -4.97
N ARG A 250 -8.19 -17.98 -4.01
CA ARG A 250 -9.24 -18.08 -2.97
C ARG A 250 -9.00 -17.17 -1.77
N ASP A 251 -7.81 -16.57 -1.70
CA ASP A 251 -7.40 -15.61 -0.68
C ASP A 251 -7.62 -16.08 0.77
N TRP A 252 -7.55 -17.39 1.04
CA TRP A 252 -7.80 -17.95 2.38
C TRP A 252 -6.89 -17.36 3.45
N GLN A 253 -5.63 -17.06 3.13
CA GLN A 253 -4.73 -16.35 4.05
C GLN A 253 -5.24 -14.95 4.41
N ARG A 254 -5.68 -14.17 3.42
CA ARG A 254 -6.24 -12.84 3.65
C ARG A 254 -7.54 -12.91 4.43
N ARG A 255 -8.44 -13.82 4.05
CA ARG A 255 -9.71 -14.10 4.74
C ARG A 255 -9.47 -14.52 6.19
N CYS A 256 -8.51 -15.39 6.45
CA CYS A 256 -8.07 -15.80 7.78
C CYS A 256 -7.58 -14.60 8.61
N LEU A 257 -6.71 -13.74 8.06
CA LEU A 257 -6.23 -12.54 8.75
C LEU A 257 -7.36 -11.57 9.09
N GLN A 258 -8.31 -11.38 8.17
CA GLN A 258 -9.50 -10.56 8.40
C GLN A 258 -10.41 -11.17 9.46
N ALA A 259 -10.57 -12.50 9.48
CA ALA A 259 -11.35 -13.19 10.47
C ALA A 259 -10.74 -13.08 11.87
N LEU A 260 -9.41 -13.17 12.01
CA LEU A 260 -8.70 -12.90 13.28
C LEU A 260 -9.07 -11.52 13.84
N GLN A 261 -9.03 -10.48 12.99
CA GLN A 261 -9.41 -9.11 13.38
C GLN A 261 -10.90 -9.03 13.74
N ALA A 262 -11.78 -9.50 12.86
CA ALA A 262 -13.23 -9.39 13.02
C ALA A 262 -13.73 -10.16 14.25
N GLY A 263 -13.16 -11.33 14.53
CA GLY A 263 -13.47 -12.12 15.71
C GLY A 263 -13.10 -11.38 16.99
N LEU A 264 -11.89 -10.81 17.05
CA LEU A 264 -11.45 -10.01 18.19
C LEU A 264 -12.33 -8.78 18.41
N GLU A 265 -12.67 -8.06 17.34
CA GLU A 265 -13.60 -6.93 17.40
C GLU A 265 -14.98 -7.34 17.90
N GLN A 266 -15.50 -8.46 17.43
CA GLN A 266 -16.82 -8.94 17.82
C GLN A 266 -16.88 -9.31 19.31
N VAL A 267 -15.81 -9.91 19.84
CA VAL A 267 -15.71 -10.28 21.26
C VAL A 267 -15.66 -9.05 22.18
N HIS A 268 -14.84 -8.05 21.85
CA HIS A 268 -14.62 -6.90 22.72
C HIS A 268 -15.54 -5.71 22.46
N PHE A 269 -16.05 -5.55 21.24
CA PHE A 269 -16.80 -4.37 20.81
C PHE A 269 -18.11 -4.70 20.08
N GLY A 270 -18.34 -5.96 19.69
CA GLY A 270 -19.53 -6.36 18.92
C GLY A 270 -20.84 -6.41 19.73
N THR A 271 -20.75 -6.60 21.05
CA THR A 271 -21.92 -6.67 21.96
C THR A 271 -21.90 -5.63 23.06
N THR A 272 -20.84 -4.81 23.16
CA THR A 272 -20.75 -3.79 24.20
C THR A 272 -21.80 -2.72 23.99
N VAL A 273 -22.87 -2.82 24.79
CA VAL A 273 -23.79 -1.71 25.04
C VAL A 273 -22.92 -0.55 25.54
N LEU A 274 -22.88 0.53 24.77
CA LEU A 274 -22.24 1.78 25.18
C LEU A 274 -22.65 2.09 26.64
N PRO A 275 -21.70 2.52 27.49
CA PRO A 275 -22.00 2.76 28.89
C PRO A 275 -23.17 3.73 29.02
N LYS A 276 -24.11 3.42 29.91
CA LYS A 276 -25.16 4.35 30.30
C LYS A 276 -24.51 5.60 30.94
N PRO A 277 -25.17 6.77 30.89
CA PRO A 277 -24.69 7.96 31.60
C PRO A 277 -24.38 7.64 33.07
N GLY A 278 -23.20 8.00 33.57
CA GLY A 278 -22.73 7.68 34.92
C GLY A 278 -22.06 6.31 35.12
N ALA A 279 -22.08 5.42 34.12
CA ALA A 279 -21.39 4.11 34.16
C ALA A 279 -20.08 4.10 33.36
N LEU A 280 -19.63 5.25 32.87
CA LEU A 280 -18.42 5.37 32.03
C LEU A 280 -17.16 4.93 32.79
N ALA A 281 -17.03 5.33 34.06
CA ALA A 281 -15.86 4.98 34.88
C ALA A 281 -15.71 3.46 35.06
N GLU A 282 -16.81 2.75 35.30
CA GLU A 282 -16.81 1.29 35.43
C GLU A 282 -16.44 0.61 34.11
N TRP A 283 -16.98 1.10 33.00
CA TRP A 283 -16.66 0.58 31.67
C TRP A 283 -15.18 0.79 31.29
N LEU A 284 -14.63 1.98 31.53
CA LEU A 284 -13.21 2.27 31.29
C LEU A 284 -12.30 1.43 32.19
N LYS A 285 -12.69 1.21 33.45
CA LYS A 285 -11.95 0.35 34.38
C LYS A 285 -11.99 -1.13 33.95
N ALA A 286 -13.12 -1.60 33.44
CA ALA A 286 -13.20 -2.96 32.88
C ALA A 286 -12.28 -3.12 31.67
N LEU A 287 -12.22 -2.13 30.79
CA LEU A 287 -11.29 -2.13 29.65
C LEU A 287 -9.82 -2.07 30.08
N GLN A 288 -9.52 -1.30 31.14
CA GLN A 288 -8.17 -1.21 31.70
C GLN A 288 -7.63 -2.57 32.16
N VAL A 289 -8.50 -3.47 32.62
CA VAL A 289 -8.11 -4.83 32.98
C VAL A 289 -8.14 -5.77 31.77
N ALA A 290 -9.20 -5.68 30.95
CA ALA A 290 -9.44 -6.63 29.87
C ALA A 290 -8.45 -6.52 28.70
N LEU A 291 -8.10 -5.29 28.27
CA LEU A 291 -7.28 -5.11 27.06
C LEU A 291 -5.82 -5.57 27.26
N PRO A 292 -5.11 -5.19 28.34
CA PRO A 292 -3.74 -5.69 28.56
C PRO A 292 -3.71 -7.20 28.79
N ALA A 293 -4.70 -7.76 29.50
CA ALA A 293 -4.80 -9.20 29.72
C ALA A 293 -5.02 -9.97 28.40
N GLU A 294 -5.82 -9.42 27.49
CA GLU A 294 -6.03 -10.01 26.17
C GLU A 294 -4.75 -9.94 25.32
N LEU A 295 -4.01 -8.82 25.35
CA LEU A 295 -2.72 -8.72 24.67
C LEU A 295 -1.68 -9.71 25.23
N ALA A 296 -1.58 -9.83 26.56
CA ALA A 296 -0.71 -10.82 27.19
C ALA A 296 -1.11 -12.25 26.83
N THR A 297 -2.42 -12.54 26.73
CA THR A 297 -2.91 -13.83 26.23
C THR A 297 -2.52 -14.05 24.78
N ALA A 298 -2.68 -13.04 23.92
CA ALA A 298 -2.33 -13.12 22.51
C ALA A 298 -0.83 -13.40 22.33
N GLU A 299 0.02 -12.76 23.13
CA GLU A 299 1.47 -12.99 23.16
C GLU A 299 1.82 -14.41 23.62
N ALA A 300 1.21 -14.87 24.71
CA ALA A 300 1.52 -16.17 25.28
C ALA A 300 0.95 -17.36 24.48
N LEU A 301 -0.24 -17.22 23.89
CA LEU A 301 -1.01 -18.37 23.36
C LEU A 301 -1.33 -18.26 21.87
N VAL A 302 -1.65 -17.07 21.36
CA VAL A 302 -2.06 -16.91 19.94
C VAL A 302 -0.85 -16.78 19.03
N ALA A 303 0.14 -15.96 19.40
CA ALA A 303 1.35 -15.73 18.60
C ALA A 303 2.13 -17.02 18.30
N PRO A 304 2.32 -17.97 19.24
CA PRO A 304 2.96 -19.25 18.94
C PRO A 304 2.21 -20.13 17.92
N CYS A 305 0.89 -19.93 17.77
CA CYS A 305 0.08 -20.68 16.82
C CYS A 305 0.20 -20.15 15.38
N CYS A 306 0.71 -18.92 15.22
CA CYS A 306 0.77 -18.20 13.95
C CYS A 306 2.22 -18.08 13.44
N PRO A 307 2.42 -17.94 12.12
CA PRO A 307 3.73 -17.57 11.58
C PRO A 307 4.19 -16.18 12.06
N PRO A 308 5.50 -15.96 12.27
CA PRO A 308 6.01 -14.71 12.83
C PRO A 308 5.74 -13.48 11.93
N TYR A 309 5.74 -13.64 10.61
CA TYR A 309 5.46 -12.55 9.67
C TYR A 309 4.00 -12.08 9.66
N TYR A 310 3.08 -12.75 10.35
CA TYR A 310 1.72 -12.22 10.57
C TYR A 310 1.72 -11.04 11.53
N ASN A 311 2.77 -10.88 12.35
CA ASN A 311 2.88 -9.83 13.38
C ASN A 311 1.59 -9.76 14.22
N VAL A 312 1.19 -10.91 14.78
CA VAL A 312 -0.10 -11.09 15.48
C VAL A 312 -0.28 -10.08 16.61
N ILE A 313 0.77 -9.75 17.34
CA ILE A 313 0.69 -8.81 18.47
C ILE A 313 0.36 -7.41 17.98
N ARG A 314 1.01 -6.97 16.90
CA ARG A 314 0.68 -5.72 16.23
C ARG A 314 -0.74 -5.73 15.67
N LEU A 315 -1.14 -6.84 15.07
CA LEU A 315 -2.50 -7.02 14.55
C LEU A 315 -3.54 -6.86 15.67
N TRP A 316 -3.32 -7.51 16.82
CA TRP A 316 -4.19 -7.44 18.00
C TRP A 316 -4.23 -6.03 18.59
N SER A 317 -3.08 -5.41 18.85
CA SER A 317 -3.01 -4.07 19.45
C SER A 317 -3.69 -3.02 18.59
N HIS A 318 -3.44 -3.03 17.27
CA HIS A 318 -4.12 -2.15 16.32
C HIS A 318 -5.63 -2.37 16.29
N THR A 319 -6.07 -3.63 16.30
CA THR A 319 -7.50 -3.98 16.23
C THR A 319 -8.22 -3.52 17.50
N LEU A 320 -7.65 -3.78 18.68
CA LEU A 320 -8.21 -3.32 19.95
C LEU A 320 -8.25 -1.79 20.04
N HIS A 321 -7.17 -1.12 19.64
CA HIS A 321 -7.10 0.34 19.60
C HIS A 321 -8.18 0.95 18.68
N ASN A 322 -8.30 0.43 17.45
CA ASN A 322 -9.28 0.93 16.48
C ASN A 322 -10.72 0.62 16.86
N GLY A 323 -10.97 -0.53 17.50
CA GLY A 323 -12.28 -0.88 18.06
C GLY A 323 -12.68 0.05 19.20
N LEU A 324 -11.75 0.31 20.13
CA LEU A 324 -11.95 1.24 21.24
C LEU A 324 -12.22 2.66 20.73
N ARG A 325 -11.42 3.15 19.79
CA ARG A 325 -11.60 4.48 19.19
C ARG A 325 -12.98 4.63 18.56
N ARG A 326 -13.44 3.64 17.77
CA ARG A 326 -14.79 3.67 17.20
C ARG A 326 -15.87 3.70 18.28
N SER A 327 -15.70 2.92 19.34
CA SER A 327 -16.62 2.90 20.49
C SER A 327 -16.69 4.27 21.18
N LEU A 328 -15.55 4.91 21.41
CA LEU A 328 -15.47 6.26 21.96
C LEU A 328 -16.08 7.31 21.03
N GLN A 329 -15.85 7.22 19.71
CA GLN A 329 -16.48 8.12 18.74
C GLN A 329 -18.01 7.97 18.72
N GLN A 330 -18.53 6.76 18.87
CA GLN A 330 -19.97 6.53 18.99
C GLN A 330 -20.51 7.11 20.30
N LEU A 331 -19.78 6.96 21.40
CA LEU A 331 -20.11 7.54 22.70
C LEU A 331 -20.22 9.08 22.63
N LEU A 332 -19.26 9.74 21.98
CA LEU A 332 -19.22 11.20 21.84
C LEU A 332 -20.27 11.78 20.88
N LYS A 333 -20.84 10.94 20.00
CA LYS A 333 -22.00 11.27 19.17
C LYS A 333 -23.33 11.13 19.92
N GLY A 334 -23.32 10.46 21.06
CA GLY A 334 -24.48 10.25 21.92
C GLY A 334 -24.85 11.49 22.74
N PRO A 335 -25.61 11.32 23.83
CA PRO A 335 -25.99 12.43 24.72
C PRO A 335 -24.75 13.10 25.33
N GLU A 336 -24.90 14.38 25.69
CA GLU A 336 -23.84 15.11 26.40
C GLU A 336 -23.45 14.40 27.69
N LEU A 337 -22.14 14.28 27.91
CA LEU A 337 -21.58 13.70 29.13
C LEU A 337 -21.68 14.69 30.30
N GLY A 338 -21.88 14.14 31.50
CA GLY A 338 -21.77 14.93 32.73
C GLY A 338 -20.33 15.37 33.00
N ALA A 339 -20.14 16.32 33.93
CA ALA A 339 -18.80 16.81 34.30
C ALA A 339 -17.86 15.67 34.74
N THR A 340 -18.36 14.75 35.57
CA THR A 340 -17.61 13.59 36.07
C THR A 340 -17.18 12.64 34.95
N ASP A 341 -18.09 12.33 34.02
CA ASP A 341 -17.80 11.44 32.89
C ASP A 341 -16.84 12.10 31.90
N ALA A 342 -17.01 13.40 31.61
CA ALA A 342 -16.10 14.15 30.76
C ALA A 342 -14.67 14.20 31.34
N PHE A 343 -14.55 14.48 32.64
CA PHE A 343 -13.27 14.45 33.35
C PHE A 343 -12.63 13.06 33.30
N THR A 344 -13.40 12.03 33.66
CA THR A 344 -12.91 10.64 33.71
C THR A 344 -12.41 10.20 32.33
N LEU A 345 -13.15 10.52 31.27
CA LEU A 345 -12.76 10.17 29.90
C LEU A 345 -11.48 10.90 29.47
N LEU A 346 -11.37 12.21 29.73
CA LEU A 346 -10.18 12.99 29.38
C LEU A 346 -8.95 12.48 30.13
N HIS A 347 -9.05 12.31 31.46
CA HIS A 347 -7.96 11.77 32.28
C HIS A 347 -7.53 10.38 31.79
N TRP A 348 -8.50 9.50 31.53
CA TRP A 348 -8.22 8.13 31.11
C TRP A 348 -7.55 8.07 29.73
N ALA A 349 -8.06 8.81 28.76
CA ALA A 349 -7.53 8.80 27.39
C ALA A 349 -6.13 9.44 27.29
N LEU A 350 -5.85 10.47 28.09
CA LEU A 350 -4.58 11.22 28.03
C LEU A 350 -3.49 10.62 28.91
N HIS A 351 -3.82 10.04 30.07
CA HIS A 351 -2.82 9.58 31.05
C HIS A 351 -2.84 8.07 31.27
N VAL A 352 -4.03 7.47 31.41
CA VAL A 352 -4.13 6.05 31.80
C VAL A 352 -3.87 5.13 30.61
N TYR A 353 -4.48 5.41 29.45
CA TYR A 353 -4.34 4.62 28.23
C TYR A 353 -2.92 4.52 27.68
N PRO A 354 -2.19 5.64 27.46
CA PRO A 354 -0.78 5.57 27.08
C PRO A 354 0.15 5.22 28.25
N GLY A 355 -0.36 5.19 29.48
CA GLY A 355 0.41 4.96 30.69
C GLY A 355 0.85 3.51 30.90
N LYS A 356 1.67 3.32 31.94
CA LYS A 356 2.23 2.02 32.34
C LYS A 356 1.19 0.99 32.78
N GLU A 357 -0.02 1.44 33.11
CA GLU A 357 -1.13 0.58 33.54
C GLU A 357 -1.87 -0.07 32.37
N MET A 358 -1.61 0.35 31.12
CA MET A 358 -2.20 -0.22 29.91
C MET A 358 -1.18 -0.38 28.78
N MET A 359 -1.29 0.45 27.74
CA MET A 359 -0.57 0.24 26.48
C MET A 359 0.89 0.65 26.57
N GLY A 360 1.28 1.42 27.59
CA GLY A 360 2.67 1.77 27.89
C GLY A 360 3.31 0.86 28.94
N SER A 361 2.73 -0.30 29.24
CA SER A 361 3.31 -1.26 30.18
C SER A 361 4.58 -1.90 29.62
N LEU A 362 5.58 -2.12 30.48
CA LEU A 362 6.86 -2.74 30.10
C LEU A 362 6.73 -4.25 29.83
N GLU A 363 5.61 -4.84 30.23
CA GLU A 363 5.30 -6.26 29.99
C GLU A 363 4.85 -6.51 28.55
N LEU A 364 4.36 -5.47 27.86
CA LEU A 364 4.03 -5.53 26.45
C LEU A 364 5.30 -5.32 25.61
N GLY A 365 5.56 -6.24 24.68
CA GLY A 365 6.67 -6.11 23.73
C GLY A 365 6.53 -4.89 22.80
N PRO A 366 7.62 -4.48 22.10
CA PRO A 366 7.61 -3.33 21.19
C PRO A 366 6.63 -3.49 20.00
N GLU A 367 6.22 -4.72 19.69
CA GLU A 367 5.23 -5.01 18.66
C GLU A 367 3.80 -4.59 19.04
N ALA A 368 3.52 -4.45 20.34
CA ALA A 368 2.24 -3.99 20.86
C ALA A 368 2.13 -2.47 20.93
N ASP A 369 3.18 -1.73 20.54
CA ASP A 369 3.22 -0.28 20.62
C ASP A 369 2.16 0.38 19.73
N VAL A 370 1.33 1.23 20.35
CA VAL A 370 0.27 2.01 19.70
C VAL A 370 0.62 3.49 19.59
N SER A 371 1.82 3.91 19.99
CA SER A 371 2.25 5.31 19.94
C SER A 371 2.25 5.91 18.52
N GLN A 372 2.44 5.06 17.51
CA GLN A 372 2.42 5.44 16.09
C GLN A 372 1.01 5.51 15.51
N LEU A 373 0.00 5.04 16.24
CA LEU A 373 -1.39 5.13 15.84
C LEU A 373 -1.94 6.52 16.12
N GLU A 374 -2.97 6.87 15.38
CA GLU A 374 -3.72 8.09 15.66
C GLU A 374 -4.35 8.02 17.07
N PRO A 375 -4.43 9.13 17.82
CA PRO A 375 -4.90 9.11 19.19
C PRO A 375 -6.36 8.67 19.32
N LEU A 376 -6.72 8.12 20.49
CA LEU A 376 -8.09 7.69 20.80
C LEU A 376 -9.10 8.83 20.69
N LEU A 377 -8.71 10.02 21.13
CA LEU A 377 -9.47 11.26 21.03
C LEU A 377 -8.76 12.21 20.07
N THR A 378 -9.49 12.76 19.10
CA THR A 378 -9.00 13.85 18.27
C THR A 378 -8.89 15.14 19.08
N SER A 379 -8.10 16.10 18.62
CA SER A 379 -8.03 17.43 19.24
C SER A 379 -9.41 18.08 19.37
N GLU A 380 -10.25 17.96 18.34
CA GLU A 380 -11.65 18.44 18.37
C GLU A 380 -12.48 17.77 19.47
N ASN A 381 -12.33 16.45 19.65
CA ASN A 381 -13.03 15.73 20.71
C ASN A 381 -12.57 16.20 22.10
N ILE A 382 -11.27 16.42 22.27
CA ILE A 382 -10.69 16.93 23.53
C ILE A 382 -11.25 18.33 23.81
N GLU A 383 -11.17 19.26 22.86
CA GLU A 383 -11.66 20.62 23.02
C GLU A 383 -13.16 20.67 23.37
N LYS A 384 -13.96 19.81 22.74
CA LYS A 384 -15.41 19.68 23.03
C LYS A 384 -15.66 19.14 24.44
N LEU A 385 -14.91 18.12 24.87
CA LEU A 385 -15.02 17.56 26.21
C LEU A 385 -14.57 18.56 27.28
N GLU A 386 -13.47 19.27 27.05
CA GLU A 386 -12.98 20.34 27.93
C GLU A 386 -14.01 21.47 28.06
N ALA A 387 -14.60 21.93 26.95
CA ALA A 387 -15.66 22.95 26.99
C ALA A 387 -16.89 22.46 27.75
N THR A 388 -17.31 21.21 27.52
CA THR A 388 -18.45 20.60 28.22
C THR A 388 -18.18 20.53 29.73
N PHE A 389 -16.99 20.08 30.13
CA PHE A 389 -16.58 20.04 31.53
C PHE A 389 -16.66 21.43 32.18
N VAL A 390 -16.05 22.44 31.56
CA VAL A 390 -16.01 23.82 32.08
C VAL A 390 -17.42 24.37 32.29
N VAL A 391 -18.32 24.22 31.31
CA VAL A 391 -19.71 24.71 31.43
C VAL A 391 -20.46 24.03 32.58
N LYS A 392 -20.30 22.71 32.76
CA LYS A 392 -20.99 21.99 33.83
C LYS A 392 -20.40 22.29 35.22
N VAL A 393 -19.08 22.47 35.31
CA VAL A 393 -18.41 22.87 36.56
C VAL A 393 -18.76 24.31 36.93
N GLN A 394 -18.82 25.22 35.94
CA GLN A 394 -19.19 26.63 36.17
C GLN A 394 -20.51 26.75 36.92
N ALA A 395 -21.55 26.01 36.51
CA ALA A 395 -22.84 26.03 37.21
C ALA A 395 -22.73 25.57 38.68
N SER A 396 -21.89 24.58 38.95
CA SER A 396 -21.67 24.07 40.32
C SER A 396 -20.88 25.08 41.16
N VAL A 397 -19.83 25.67 40.59
CA VAL A 397 -19.01 26.73 41.22
C VAL A 397 -19.87 27.95 41.53
N ALA A 398 -20.64 28.46 40.57
CA ALA A 398 -21.57 29.57 40.77
C ALA A 398 -22.53 29.30 41.92
N GLN A 399 -23.08 28.08 41.99
CA GLN A 399 -23.97 27.68 43.08
C GLN A 399 -23.24 27.63 44.44
N TRP A 400 -22.02 27.11 44.50
CA TRP A 400 -21.24 27.06 45.74
C TRP A 400 -20.82 28.45 46.22
N LEU A 401 -20.42 29.33 45.30
CA LEU A 401 -20.12 30.72 45.59
C LEU A 401 -21.35 31.48 46.08
N GLN A 402 -22.52 31.27 45.46
CA GLN A 402 -23.77 31.87 45.94
C GLN A 402 -24.12 31.37 47.35
N LYS A 403 -23.97 30.07 47.63
CA LYS A 403 -24.20 29.53 48.99
C LYS A 403 -23.23 30.12 50.02
N ALA A 404 -21.97 30.34 49.64
CA ALA A 404 -21.01 31.00 50.52
C ALA A 404 -21.42 32.46 50.81
N LEU A 405 -21.93 33.18 49.79
CA LEU A 405 -22.48 34.52 49.96
C LEU A 405 -23.73 34.52 50.86
N ASP A 406 -24.70 33.65 50.59
CA ASP A 406 -25.95 33.56 51.36
C ASP A 406 -25.65 33.23 52.84
N GLY A 407 -24.66 32.37 53.08
CA GLY A 407 -24.16 32.08 54.42
C GLY A 407 -23.62 33.33 55.11
N GLU A 408 -22.78 34.11 54.42
CA GLU A 408 -22.22 35.36 54.93
C GLU A 408 -23.31 36.40 55.23
N VAL A 409 -24.26 36.61 54.32
CA VAL A 409 -25.38 37.55 54.51
C VAL A 409 -26.25 37.12 55.71
N GLY A 410 -26.43 35.82 55.91
CA GLY A 410 -27.13 35.29 57.08
C GLY A 410 -26.42 35.61 58.40
N GLU A 411 -25.09 35.64 58.42
CA GLU A 411 -24.31 36.02 59.62
C GLU A 411 -24.54 37.47 60.03
N TRP A 412 -24.71 38.39 59.07
CA TRP A 412 -24.86 39.84 59.37
C TRP A 412 -26.12 40.18 60.18
N SER A 413 -27.10 39.28 60.19
CA SER A 413 -28.35 39.43 60.96
C SER A 413 -28.28 38.88 62.39
N ARG A 414 -27.15 38.29 62.80
CA ARG A 414 -27.01 37.67 64.13
C ARG A 414 -26.77 38.69 65.25
N GLU A 415 -27.17 38.29 66.45
CA GLU A 415 -26.92 39.05 67.69
C GLU A 415 -25.50 38.82 68.26
N GLN A 416 -24.63 38.10 67.56
CA GLN A 416 -23.25 37.83 67.99
C GLN A 416 -22.27 38.72 67.23
N GLU A 417 -21.13 39.05 67.84
CA GLU A 417 -20.06 39.77 67.16
C GLU A 417 -19.33 38.88 66.13
N PRO A 418 -18.79 39.47 65.04
CA PRO A 418 -18.00 38.71 64.07
C PRO A 418 -16.76 38.10 64.73
N ASN A 419 -16.30 36.97 64.17
CA ASN A 419 -15.08 36.32 64.65
C ASN A 419 -13.88 37.27 64.53
N THR A 420 -12.95 37.17 65.48
CA THR A 420 -11.73 37.98 65.51
C THR A 420 -10.51 37.12 65.22
N ASP A 421 -9.61 37.61 64.38
CA ASP A 421 -8.36 36.91 64.07
C ASP A 421 -7.38 37.00 65.27
N PRO A 422 -6.23 36.28 65.23
CA PRO A 422 -5.23 36.35 66.31
C PRO A 422 -4.66 37.76 66.55
N SER A 423 -4.86 38.69 65.62
CA SER A 423 -4.38 40.07 65.66
C SER A 423 -5.45 41.06 66.18
N GLY A 424 -6.67 40.61 66.46
CA GLY A 424 -7.75 41.45 66.96
C GLY A 424 -8.62 42.12 65.88
N PHE A 425 -8.49 41.73 64.60
CA PHE A 425 -9.33 42.21 63.50
C PHE A 425 -10.54 41.29 63.26
N TYR A 426 -11.70 41.90 62.99
CA TYR A 426 -12.88 41.15 62.57
C TYR A 426 -12.64 40.47 61.21
N HIS A 427 -12.94 39.18 61.12
CA HIS A 427 -12.76 38.35 59.92
C HIS A 427 -13.97 37.45 59.67
N SER A 428 -14.12 37.00 58.42
CA SER A 428 -15.07 35.96 58.02
C SER A 428 -14.29 34.80 57.38
N PRO A 429 -14.75 33.56 57.53
CA PRO A 429 -14.23 32.44 56.76
C PRO A 429 -14.56 32.48 55.26
N MET A 430 -15.50 33.32 54.81
CA MET A 430 -15.98 33.34 53.42
C MET A 430 -14.88 33.51 52.36
N PRO A 431 -13.91 34.44 52.48
CA PRO A 431 -12.82 34.58 51.50
C PRO A 431 -11.99 33.31 51.34
N ALA A 432 -11.67 32.63 52.44
CA ALA A 432 -10.94 31.38 52.41
C ALA A 432 -11.74 30.27 51.73
N ILE A 433 -13.06 30.18 52.00
CA ILE A 433 -13.96 29.22 51.36
C ILE A 433 -14.04 29.46 49.85
N VAL A 434 -14.21 30.72 49.42
CA VAL A 434 -14.29 31.10 48.00
C VAL A 434 -12.99 30.74 47.27
N LEU A 435 -11.84 31.15 47.80
CA LEU A 435 -10.54 30.84 47.20
C LEU A 435 -10.28 29.33 47.16
N GLN A 436 -10.67 28.60 48.21
CA GLN A 436 -10.54 27.15 48.25
C GLN A 436 -11.37 26.47 47.14
N ILE A 437 -12.64 26.85 46.97
CA ILE A 437 -13.51 26.30 45.91
C ILE A 437 -12.85 26.50 44.54
N LEU A 438 -12.35 27.71 44.25
CA LEU A 438 -11.73 28.02 42.96
C LEU A 438 -10.40 27.26 42.77
N ALA A 439 -9.54 27.26 43.77
CA ALA A 439 -8.24 26.61 43.74
C ALA A 439 -8.35 25.10 43.54
N GLU A 440 -9.29 24.43 44.21
CA GLU A 440 -9.51 22.99 44.08
C GLU A 440 -9.94 22.61 42.64
N ASN A 441 -10.85 23.38 42.05
CA ASN A 441 -11.30 23.13 40.67
C ASN A 441 -10.17 23.36 39.64
N ILE A 442 -9.35 24.39 39.83
CA ILE A 442 -8.18 24.65 38.99
C ILE A 442 -7.15 23.52 39.13
N HIS A 443 -6.90 23.05 40.36
CA HIS A 443 -5.97 21.96 40.61
C HIS A 443 -6.42 20.64 39.95
N LEU A 444 -7.70 20.28 40.12
CA LEU A 444 -8.28 19.08 39.49
C LEU A 444 -8.16 19.13 37.97
N ALA A 445 -8.43 20.28 37.35
CA ALA A 445 -8.25 20.47 35.91
C ALA A 445 -6.79 20.27 35.45
N GLY A 446 -5.83 20.75 36.25
CA GLY A 446 -4.39 20.59 35.99
C GLY A 446 -3.90 19.14 36.03
N MET A 447 -4.61 18.23 36.70
CA MET A 447 -4.29 16.81 36.66
C MET A 447 -4.55 16.17 35.29
N VAL A 448 -5.38 16.79 34.46
CA VAL A 448 -5.80 16.25 33.15
C VAL A 448 -4.99 16.87 32.01
N SER A 449 -4.97 18.19 31.92
CA SER A 449 -4.22 18.90 30.87
C SER A 449 -4.00 20.36 31.25
N GLU A 450 -2.91 20.94 30.77
CA GLU A 450 -2.66 22.39 30.90
C GLU A 450 -3.76 23.21 30.20
N SER A 451 -4.27 22.74 29.06
CA SER A 451 -5.37 23.38 28.34
C SER A 451 -6.66 23.46 29.16
N LEU A 452 -7.04 22.36 29.83
CA LEU A 452 -8.21 22.34 30.71
C LEU A 452 -8.00 23.24 31.92
N GLN A 453 -6.81 23.21 32.52
CA GLN A 453 -6.44 24.08 33.64
C GLN A 453 -6.62 25.56 33.29
N HIS A 454 -6.09 25.99 32.14
CA HIS A 454 -6.23 27.39 31.69
C HIS A 454 -7.69 27.79 31.46
N ARG A 455 -8.52 26.91 30.88
CA ARG A 455 -9.95 27.18 30.68
C ARG A 455 -10.70 27.30 32.01
N VAL A 456 -10.42 26.40 32.96
CA VAL A 456 -11.03 26.43 34.30
C VAL A 456 -10.56 27.64 35.10
N HIS A 457 -9.29 28.03 34.97
CA HIS A 457 -8.77 29.26 35.57
C HIS A 457 -9.46 30.51 35.01
N GLY A 458 -9.66 30.59 33.69
CA GLY A 458 -10.42 31.68 33.07
C GLY A 458 -11.87 31.74 33.55
N MET A 459 -12.53 30.58 33.67
CA MET A 459 -13.88 30.47 34.24
C MET A 459 -13.91 30.90 35.71
N ALA A 460 -12.96 30.44 36.53
CA ALA A 460 -12.85 30.78 37.95
C ALA A 460 -12.71 32.30 38.17
N LEU A 461 -11.90 32.99 37.36
CA LEU A 461 -11.78 34.45 37.42
C LEU A 461 -13.07 35.17 37.04
N SER A 462 -13.80 34.66 36.05
CA SER A 462 -15.11 35.20 35.66
C SER A 462 -16.12 35.04 36.81
N GLU A 463 -16.19 33.85 37.42
CA GLU A 463 -17.09 33.57 38.54
C GLU A 463 -16.72 34.39 39.79
N LEU A 464 -15.42 34.54 40.10
CA LEU A 464 -14.96 35.43 41.17
C LEU A 464 -15.40 36.88 40.93
N GLY A 465 -15.29 37.36 39.69
CA GLY A 465 -15.77 38.70 39.31
C GLY A 465 -17.29 38.86 39.52
N THR A 466 -18.08 37.86 39.15
CA THR A 466 -19.53 37.87 39.40
C THR A 466 -19.87 37.81 40.89
N PHE A 467 -19.15 36.99 41.65
CA PHE A 467 -19.28 36.88 43.09
C PHE A 467 -18.99 38.21 43.78
N LEU A 468 -17.86 38.85 43.48
CA LEU A 468 -17.49 40.15 44.06
C LEU A 468 -18.53 41.24 43.78
N LYS A 469 -19.14 41.22 42.59
CA LYS A 469 -20.25 42.13 42.27
C LYS A 469 -21.48 41.84 43.13
N SER A 470 -21.90 40.57 43.22
CA SER A 470 -23.05 40.18 44.06
C SER A 470 -22.83 40.46 45.55
N PHE A 471 -21.59 40.29 46.03
CA PHE A 471 -21.21 40.64 47.39
C PHE A 471 -21.27 42.15 47.64
N SER A 472 -20.79 42.96 46.69
CA SER A 472 -20.91 44.41 46.76
C SER A 472 -22.38 44.85 46.77
N ASP A 473 -23.22 44.26 45.94
CA ASP A 473 -24.66 44.57 45.89
C ASP A 473 -25.36 44.18 47.21
N ALA A 474 -25.02 43.02 47.78
CA ALA A 474 -25.53 42.57 49.08
C ALA A 474 -25.09 43.49 50.24
N LEU A 475 -23.84 43.95 50.24
CA LEU A 475 -23.35 44.92 51.23
C LEU A 475 -24.05 46.27 51.12
N ILE A 476 -24.30 46.74 49.89
CA ILE A 476 -25.06 47.97 49.66
C ILE A 476 -26.47 47.81 50.21
N GLN A 477 -27.14 46.68 49.93
CA GLN A 477 -28.48 46.41 50.46
C GLN A 477 -28.48 46.36 51.99
N PHE A 478 -27.54 45.65 52.59
CA PHE A 478 -27.38 45.59 54.05
C PHE A 478 -27.22 46.98 54.68
N SER A 479 -26.44 47.87 54.05
CA SER A 479 -26.29 49.25 54.50
C SER A 479 -27.58 50.06 54.38
N GLN A 480 -28.34 49.85 53.30
CA GLN A 480 -29.62 50.55 53.08
C GLN A 480 -30.70 50.08 54.06
N ASP A 481 -30.78 48.78 54.34
CA ASP A 481 -31.76 48.19 55.27
C ASP A 481 -31.52 48.66 56.71
N HIS A 482 -30.25 48.81 57.11
CA HIS A 482 -29.88 49.36 58.42
C HIS A 482 -30.19 50.86 58.53
N LEU A 483 -29.88 51.64 57.49
CA LEU A 483 -30.09 53.10 57.47
C LEU A 483 -31.57 53.49 57.35
N SER A 484 -32.38 52.70 56.66
CA SER A 484 -33.82 52.89 56.52
C SER A 484 -34.62 52.42 57.74
N GLY A 485 -33.99 51.64 58.64
CA GLY A 485 -34.63 51.07 59.82
C GLY A 485 -35.49 49.84 59.54
N GLU A 486 -35.42 49.27 58.33
CA GLU A 486 -36.18 48.08 57.94
C GLU A 486 -35.61 46.79 58.58
N ALA A 487 -34.29 46.73 58.82
CA ALA A 487 -33.64 45.64 59.57
C ALA A 487 -32.45 46.16 60.40
N LEU A 488 -32.65 46.32 61.72
CA LEU A 488 -31.61 46.81 62.63
C LEU A 488 -30.65 45.68 63.05
N ALA A 489 -29.53 45.55 62.34
CA ALA A 489 -28.42 44.67 62.74
C ALA A 489 -27.73 45.15 64.03
N ALA A 490 -27.65 44.28 65.04
CA ALA A 490 -27.10 44.59 66.37
C ALA A 490 -25.61 44.99 66.34
N HIS A 491 -24.82 44.36 65.46
CA HIS A 491 -23.38 44.60 65.32
C HIS A 491 -22.99 45.16 63.94
N TYR A 492 -23.79 46.09 63.42
CA TYR A 492 -23.64 46.66 62.07
C TYR A 492 -22.21 47.11 61.73
N VAL A 493 -21.56 47.90 62.60
CA VAL A 493 -20.20 48.42 62.35
C VAL A 493 -19.16 47.30 62.32
N SER A 494 -19.28 46.31 63.21
CA SER A 494 -18.34 45.19 63.30
C SER A 494 -18.40 44.30 62.06
N TYR A 495 -19.61 43.99 61.57
CA TYR A 495 -19.79 43.23 60.32
C TYR A 495 -19.37 44.01 59.08
N LEU A 496 -19.61 45.33 59.04
CA LEU A 496 -19.13 46.18 57.94
C LEU A 496 -17.59 46.27 57.90
N LEU A 497 -16.94 46.35 59.06
CA LEU A 497 -15.48 46.29 59.17
C LEU A 497 -14.93 44.92 58.74
N ALA A 498 -15.59 43.82 59.13
CA ALA A 498 -15.23 42.48 58.66
C ALA A 498 -15.31 42.42 57.13
N ALA A 499 -16.44 42.85 56.54
CA ALA A 499 -16.65 42.85 55.09
C ALA A 499 -15.63 43.69 54.30
N LEU A 500 -15.20 44.82 54.86
CA LEU A 500 -14.17 45.66 54.26
C LEU A 500 -12.78 45.01 54.35
N ASN A 501 -12.47 44.35 55.47
CA ASN A 501 -11.25 43.56 55.59
C ASN A 501 -11.22 42.42 54.55
N HIS A 502 -12.37 41.81 54.23
CA HIS A 502 -12.47 40.78 53.18
C HIS A 502 -12.13 41.30 51.79
N GLN A 503 -12.63 42.49 51.43
CA GLN A 503 -12.31 43.10 50.13
C GLN A 503 -10.81 43.37 49.97
N SER A 504 -10.11 43.63 51.07
CA SER A 504 -8.65 43.73 51.03
C SER A 504 -8.00 42.37 50.87
N GLU A 505 -8.40 41.33 51.62
CA GLU A 505 -7.80 39.99 51.52
C GLU A 505 -7.95 39.36 50.13
N LEU A 506 -9.13 39.44 49.52
CA LEU A 506 -9.37 38.94 48.15
C LEU A 506 -8.62 39.75 47.07
N ARG A 507 -8.17 40.97 47.37
CA ARG A 507 -7.32 41.77 46.46
C ARG A 507 -5.83 41.44 46.59
N TRP A 508 -5.38 41.04 47.78
CA TRP A 508 -3.96 40.75 48.04
C TRP A 508 -3.58 39.29 47.79
N HIS A 509 -4.56 38.38 47.77
CA HIS A 509 -4.42 36.96 47.42
C HIS A 509 -5.32 36.60 46.23
N PRO A 510 -4.95 36.98 44.99
CA PRO A 510 -5.68 36.57 43.78
C PRO A 510 -5.55 35.08 43.47
#